data_AF-A0A1S1HQK0-F1
#
_entry.id   AF-A0A1S1HQK0-F1
#
_cell.length_a   1.000
_cell.length_b   1.000
_cell.length_c   1.000
_cell.angle_alpha   90.00
_cell.angle_beta   90.00
_cell.angle_gamma   90.00
#
_symmetry.space_group_name_H-M   'P 1'
#
loop_
_entity.id
_entity.type
_entity.pdbx_description
1 polymer ?
#
loop_
_entity_poly.entity_id
_entity_poly.type
_entity_poly.pdbx_seq_one_letter_code
_entity_poly.pdbx_strand_id
1 'polypeptide(L)'
;MDVKNEKLEKMCSCMKETFSNYFDWNFININYSKIDTVKKEIFTISSDYEWVLMYWDNNLDLLLNERLTAGYQFWSNYSEIHSQILSKKNDKLLKIDICIHYDEFYEIFSIDSQGKLPIKDLMEVYQWRPVISDYMHCVWSKHQNVILPLRVPVTQKDINLINENNFNDSLLDTHKFMRFGNVIFTKKEMLTIRLLLSQCKVKEISAIQGCSEDAEKKEFLI
;
A
#
# COMPACT_ATOMS: atom_id res chain seq x y z
N MET A 1 16.92 -7.90 -14.22
CA MET A 1 17.45 -7.87 -12.85
C MET A 1 17.03 -9.15 -12.15
N ASP A 2 17.89 -9.72 -11.30
CA ASP A 2 17.57 -10.91 -10.50
C ASP A 2 16.82 -10.49 -9.22
N VAL A 3 15.77 -11.23 -8.86
CA VAL A 3 15.03 -11.04 -7.60
C VAL A 3 15.92 -11.35 -6.38
N LYS A 4 16.96 -12.19 -6.56
CA LYS A 4 17.99 -12.54 -5.56
C LYS A 4 19.05 -11.45 -5.37
N ASN A 5 18.61 -10.20 -5.39
CA ASN A 5 19.49 -9.05 -5.25
C ASN A 5 19.66 -8.64 -3.79
N GLU A 6 20.91 -8.57 -3.32
CA GLU A 6 21.25 -8.16 -1.95
C GLU A 6 20.67 -6.78 -1.56
N LYS A 7 20.56 -5.84 -2.51
CA LYS A 7 19.94 -4.53 -2.23
C LYS A 7 18.44 -4.66 -2.00
N LEU A 8 17.76 -5.53 -2.74
CA LEU A 8 16.33 -5.79 -2.53
C LEU A 8 16.10 -6.44 -1.16
N GLU A 9 16.90 -7.45 -0.82
CA GLU A 9 16.88 -8.07 0.50
C GLU A 9 17.07 -7.03 1.61
N LYS A 10 18.12 -6.20 1.49
CA LYS A 10 18.40 -5.13 2.45
C LYS A 10 17.25 -4.12 2.57
N MET A 11 16.60 -3.76 1.46
CA MET A 11 15.44 -2.86 1.47
C MET A 11 14.25 -3.47 2.21
N CYS A 12 13.99 -4.76 2.03
CA CYS A 12 12.99 -5.52 2.78
C CYS A 12 13.33 -5.57 4.28
N SER A 13 14.60 -5.84 4.64
CA SER A 13 15.06 -5.80 6.03
C SER A 13 14.87 -4.41 6.66
N CYS A 14 15.26 -3.33 5.97
CA CYS A 14 15.09 -1.97 6.46
C CYS A 14 13.61 -1.57 6.63
N MET A 15 12.72 -2.03 5.75
CA MET A 15 11.27 -1.85 5.93
C MET A 15 10.81 -2.53 7.22
N LYS A 16 11.20 -3.80 7.42
CA LYS A 16 10.83 -4.59 8.61
C LYS A 16 11.29 -3.91 9.90
N GLU A 17 12.53 -3.40 9.93
CA GLU A 17 13.07 -2.64 11.05
C GLU A 17 12.33 -1.31 11.27
N THR A 18 12.10 -0.54 10.20
CA THR A 18 11.45 0.78 10.29
C THR A 18 10.05 0.68 10.90
N PHE A 19 9.33 -0.40 10.59
CA PHE A 19 7.95 -0.58 11.02
C PHE A 19 7.78 -1.61 12.16
N SER A 20 8.86 -2.08 12.80
CA SER A 20 8.82 -3.11 13.84
C SER A 20 8.07 -2.70 15.12
N ASN A 21 7.97 -1.41 15.38
CA ASN A 21 7.24 -0.88 16.53
C ASN A 21 5.72 -0.74 16.27
N TYR A 22 5.28 -1.00 15.03
CA TYR A 22 3.89 -0.82 14.61
C TYR A 22 3.22 -2.13 14.21
N PHE A 23 3.99 -3.15 13.81
CA PHE A 23 3.45 -4.46 13.40
C PHE A 23 4.19 -5.60 14.09
N ASP A 24 3.43 -6.62 14.49
CA ASP A 24 4.00 -7.91 14.89
C ASP A 24 4.25 -8.79 13.66
N TRP A 25 5.48 -8.75 13.16
CA TRP A 25 5.88 -9.50 11.96
C TRP A 25 5.78 -11.03 12.09
N ASN A 26 5.59 -11.56 13.30
CA ASN A 26 5.32 -12.99 13.48
C ASN A 26 3.89 -13.35 13.09
N PHE A 27 2.97 -12.39 13.18
CA PHE A 27 1.55 -12.59 12.93
C PHE A 27 1.11 -12.05 11.56
N ILE A 28 1.63 -10.88 11.17
CA ILE A 28 1.27 -10.18 9.94
C ILE A 28 2.49 -9.96 9.05
N ASN A 29 2.32 -10.05 7.74
CA ASN A 29 3.30 -9.55 6.78
C ASN A 29 2.66 -8.58 5.81
N ILE A 30 3.45 -7.62 5.37
CA ILE A 30 3.05 -6.59 4.42
C ILE A 30 3.95 -6.72 3.19
N ASN A 31 3.34 -6.69 2.01
CA ASN A 31 4.04 -6.52 0.75
C ASN A 31 3.45 -5.32 0.02
N TYR A 32 4.32 -4.43 -0.44
CA TYR A 32 3.90 -3.27 -1.22
C TYR A 32 4.61 -3.30 -2.56
N SER A 33 3.83 -3.21 -3.63
CA SER A 33 4.33 -3.20 -4.99
C SER A 33 3.75 -2.02 -5.77
N LYS A 34 4.59 -1.34 -6.54
CA LYS A 34 4.18 -0.34 -7.52
C LYS A 34 4.53 -0.84 -8.92
N ILE A 35 3.57 -0.78 -9.82
CA ILE A 35 3.67 -1.26 -11.20
C ILE A 35 3.55 -0.04 -12.11
N ASP A 36 4.58 0.22 -12.90
CA ASP A 36 4.58 1.20 -13.98
C ASP A 36 4.30 0.47 -15.30
N THR A 37 3.11 0.68 -15.86
CA THR A 37 2.68 -0.03 -17.07
C THR A 37 3.32 0.52 -18.34
N VAL A 38 3.76 1.79 -18.33
CA VAL A 38 4.40 2.44 -19.48
C VAL A 38 5.85 2.03 -19.57
N LYS A 39 6.60 2.12 -18.47
CA LYS A 39 8.00 1.70 -18.41
C LYS A 39 8.17 0.19 -18.31
N LYS A 40 7.09 -0.53 -18.00
CA LYS A 40 7.09 -1.99 -17.77
C LYS A 40 8.00 -2.37 -16.61
N GLU A 41 7.84 -1.66 -15.51
CA GLU A 41 8.67 -1.77 -14.31
C GLU A 41 7.82 -2.15 -13.10
N ILE A 42 8.37 -3.02 -12.26
CA ILE A 42 7.79 -3.41 -10.97
C ILE A 42 8.78 -3.01 -9.88
N PHE A 43 8.30 -2.21 -8.95
CA PHE A 43 8.97 -1.89 -7.70
C PHE A 43 8.27 -2.68 -6.60
N THR A 44 9.01 -3.42 -5.78
CA THR A 44 8.41 -4.21 -4.70
C THR A 44 9.29 -4.22 -3.46
N ILE A 45 8.67 -4.15 -2.29
CA ILE A 45 9.33 -4.31 -0.99
C ILE A 45 8.35 -5.06 -0.08
N SER A 46 8.87 -5.98 0.73
CA SER A 46 8.05 -6.75 1.68
C SER A 46 8.72 -6.86 3.04
N SER A 47 7.92 -7.01 4.09
CA SER A 47 8.40 -7.44 5.42
C SER A 47 8.90 -8.88 5.43
N ASP A 48 8.66 -9.63 4.35
CA ASP A 48 9.07 -11.01 4.13
C ASP A 48 9.74 -11.15 2.76
N TYR A 49 11.08 -11.15 2.76
CA TYR A 49 11.84 -11.30 1.52
C TYR A 49 11.74 -12.70 0.92
N GLU A 50 11.58 -13.75 1.74
CA GLU A 50 11.38 -15.11 1.26
C GLU A 50 10.10 -15.23 0.44
N TRP A 51 9.04 -14.51 0.86
CA TRP A 51 7.82 -14.40 0.07
C TRP A 51 8.08 -13.78 -1.32
N VAL A 52 8.91 -12.74 -1.40
CA VAL A 52 9.29 -12.13 -2.69
C VAL A 52 10.00 -13.17 -3.56
N LEU A 53 10.99 -13.89 -3.02
CA LEU A 53 11.68 -14.95 -3.76
C LEU A 53 10.70 -16.02 -4.26
N MET A 54 9.83 -16.53 -3.39
CA MET A 54 8.86 -17.56 -3.74
C MET A 54 7.87 -17.07 -4.81
N TYR A 55 7.41 -15.81 -4.73
CA TYR A 55 6.50 -15.21 -5.71
C TYR A 55 7.11 -15.23 -7.12
N TRP A 56 8.37 -14.84 -7.23
CA TRP A 56 9.09 -14.78 -8.51
C TRP A 56 9.55 -16.16 -9.00
N ASP A 57 10.03 -17.03 -8.11
CA ASP A 57 10.47 -18.40 -8.45
C ASP A 57 9.31 -19.26 -8.98
N ASN A 58 8.07 -18.98 -8.54
CA ASN A 58 6.86 -19.65 -9.03
C ASN A 58 6.15 -18.88 -10.17
N ASN A 59 6.77 -17.84 -10.74
CA ASN A 59 6.24 -17.02 -11.84
C ASN A 59 4.85 -16.41 -11.58
N LEU A 60 4.51 -16.07 -10.33
CA LEU A 60 3.23 -15.42 -10.02
C LEU A 60 3.10 -14.01 -10.61
N ASP A 61 4.21 -13.36 -10.96
CA ASP A 61 4.22 -12.09 -11.67
C ASP A 61 3.68 -12.21 -13.11
N LEU A 62 3.67 -13.41 -13.71
CA LEU A 62 2.99 -13.64 -14.99
C LEU A 62 1.46 -13.61 -14.84
N LEU A 63 0.95 -13.83 -13.62
CA LEU A 63 -0.47 -13.75 -13.28
C LEU A 63 -0.84 -12.40 -12.66
N LEU A 64 0.06 -11.41 -12.71
CA LEU A 64 -0.14 -10.10 -12.09
C LEU A 64 -1.43 -9.41 -12.57
N ASN A 65 -1.86 -9.65 -13.81
CA ASN A 65 -3.12 -9.12 -14.35
C ASN A 65 -4.37 -9.51 -13.54
N GLU A 66 -4.35 -10.63 -12.81
CA GLU A 66 -5.45 -10.99 -11.90
C GLU A 66 -5.54 -10.03 -10.71
N ARG A 67 -4.40 -9.46 -10.30
CA ARG A 67 -4.23 -8.57 -9.15
C ARG A 67 -4.37 -7.09 -9.49
N LEU A 68 -4.33 -6.72 -10.78
CA LEU A 68 -4.47 -5.35 -11.26
C LEU A 68 -5.93 -4.90 -11.43
N THR A 69 -6.78 -5.23 -10.45
CA THR A 69 -8.16 -4.77 -10.38
C THR A 69 -8.31 -3.86 -9.17
N ALA A 70 -8.72 -2.60 -9.37
CA ALA A 70 -8.87 -1.65 -8.29
C ALA A 70 -9.90 -2.14 -7.25
N GLY A 71 -9.58 -1.96 -5.96
CA GLY A 71 -10.39 -2.46 -4.85
C GLY A 71 -9.61 -3.42 -3.95
N TYR A 72 -10.32 -4.20 -3.15
CA TYR A 72 -9.73 -5.25 -2.31
C TYR A 72 -10.17 -6.63 -2.77
N GLN A 73 -9.28 -7.62 -2.67
CA GLN A 73 -9.58 -8.98 -3.07
C GLN A 73 -8.79 -10.00 -2.23
N PHE A 74 -9.48 -11.06 -1.80
CA PHE A 74 -8.83 -12.21 -1.19
C PHE A 74 -8.11 -13.03 -2.25
N TRP A 75 -6.94 -13.56 -1.92
CA TRP A 75 -6.19 -14.43 -2.82
C TRP A 75 -6.94 -15.72 -3.19
N SER A 76 -7.84 -16.18 -2.33
CA SER A 76 -8.75 -17.30 -2.61
C SER A 76 -9.69 -17.05 -3.79
N ASN A 77 -9.87 -15.79 -4.19
CA ASN A 77 -10.74 -15.39 -5.30
C ASN A 77 -9.97 -15.22 -6.62
N TYR A 78 -8.65 -15.44 -6.63
CA TYR A 78 -7.85 -15.50 -7.85
C TYR A 78 -7.80 -16.93 -8.39
N SER A 79 -7.00 -17.17 -9.43
CA SER A 79 -6.73 -18.52 -9.92
C SER A 79 -6.19 -19.44 -8.83
N GLU A 80 -6.47 -20.73 -8.95
CA GLU A 80 -6.08 -21.75 -7.97
C GLU A 80 -4.56 -21.76 -7.69
N ILE A 81 -3.76 -21.34 -8.68
CA ILE A 81 -2.30 -21.20 -8.60
C ILE A 81 -1.90 -20.30 -7.41
N HIS A 82 -2.64 -19.21 -7.16
CA HIS A 82 -2.37 -18.32 -6.02
C HIS A 82 -2.54 -19.05 -4.70
N SER A 83 -3.65 -19.76 -4.52
CA SER A 83 -3.92 -20.54 -3.31
C SER A 83 -2.92 -21.68 -3.11
N GLN A 84 -2.53 -22.37 -4.19
CA GLN A 84 -1.54 -23.46 -4.15
C GLN A 84 -0.13 -22.99 -3.79
N ILE A 85 0.26 -21.77 -4.17
CA ILE A 85 1.58 -21.24 -3.79
C ILE A 85 1.54 -20.66 -2.39
N LEU A 86 0.41 -20.07 -1.98
CA LEU A 86 0.23 -19.59 -0.62
C LEU A 86 0.30 -20.73 0.40
N SER A 87 -0.32 -21.88 0.08
CA SER A 87 -0.34 -23.07 0.93
C SER A 87 1.05 -23.66 1.14
N LYS A 88 1.95 -23.61 0.14
CA LYS A 88 3.37 -24.01 0.29
C LYS A 88 4.09 -23.28 1.43
N LYS A 89 3.67 -22.05 1.73
CA LYS A 89 4.19 -21.28 2.86
C LYS A 89 3.46 -21.63 4.14
N ASN A 90 2.12 -21.56 4.14
CA ASN A 90 1.28 -21.94 5.26
C ASN A 90 -0.19 -22.07 4.84
N ASP A 91 -0.78 -23.26 4.99
CA ASP A 91 -2.17 -23.57 4.64
C ASP A 91 -3.22 -22.69 5.35
N LYS A 92 -2.86 -22.07 6.48
CA LYS A 92 -3.77 -21.22 7.27
C LYS A 92 -3.58 -19.72 7.01
N LEU A 93 -2.72 -19.36 6.05
CA LEU A 93 -2.42 -17.97 5.77
C LEU A 93 -3.60 -17.32 5.02
N LEU A 94 -4.13 -16.24 5.58
CA LEU A 94 -5.06 -15.37 4.88
C LEU A 94 -4.24 -14.29 4.17
N LYS A 95 -4.46 -14.12 2.85
CA LYS A 95 -3.82 -13.08 2.07
C LYS A 95 -4.85 -12.23 1.33
N ILE A 96 -4.73 -10.92 1.49
CA ILE A 96 -5.62 -9.91 0.92
C ILE A 96 -4.76 -8.94 0.12
N ASP A 97 -5.17 -8.63 -1.10
CA ASP A 97 -4.62 -7.54 -1.88
C ASP A 97 -5.57 -6.35 -1.86
N ILE A 98 -5.00 -5.15 -1.73
CA ILE A 98 -5.69 -3.89 -1.95
C ILE A 98 -4.96 -3.17 -3.07
N CYS A 99 -5.62 -3.03 -4.20
CA CYS A 99 -5.06 -2.47 -5.42
C CYS A 99 -5.69 -1.10 -5.69
N ILE A 100 -4.83 -0.11 -5.94
CA ILE A 100 -5.24 1.23 -6.38
C ILE A 100 -4.62 1.50 -7.73
N HIS A 101 -5.42 2.10 -8.61
CA HIS A 101 -4.98 2.56 -9.91
C HIS A 101 -5.02 4.09 -9.97
N TYR A 102 -3.96 4.69 -10.50
CA TYR A 102 -3.91 6.12 -10.81
C TYR A 102 -2.95 6.33 -12.00
N ASP A 103 -3.37 7.11 -12.98
CA ASP A 103 -2.62 7.39 -14.21
C ASP A 103 -2.10 6.10 -14.87
N GLU A 104 -0.79 5.95 -15.05
CA GLU A 104 -0.12 4.74 -15.59
C GLU A 104 0.25 3.70 -14.52
N PHE A 105 -0.04 3.97 -13.25
CA PHE A 105 0.43 3.19 -12.13
C PHE A 105 -0.65 2.33 -11.50
N TYR A 106 -0.20 1.17 -11.00
CA TYR A 106 -0.95 0.39 -10.03
C TYR A 106 -0.11 0.25 -8.76
N GLU A 107 -0.76 0.35 -7.61
CA GLU A 107 -0.17 0.05 -6.32
C GLU A 107 -0.94 -1.11 -5.69
N ILE A 108 -0.22 -2.17 -5.33
CA ILE A 108 -0.76 -3.31 -4.62
C ILE A 108 -0.19 -3.28 -3.20
N PHE A 109 -1.08 -3.16 -2.22
CA PHE A 109 -0.79 -3.35 -0.80
C PHE A 109 -1.37 -4.69 -0.37
N SER A 110 -0.50 -5.67 -0.15
CA SER A 110 -0.87 -7.01 0.29
C SER A 110 -0.68 -7.16 1.80
N ILE A 111 -1.65 -7.77 2.44
CA ILE A 111 -1.63 -8.13 3.85
C ILE A 111 -1.76 -9.65 3.98
N ASP A 112 -0.81 -10.24 4.70
CA ASP A 112 -0.74 -11.66 4.98
C ASP A 112 -0.90 -11.84 6.48
N SER A 113 -1.71 -12.78 6.93
CA SER A 113 -1.86 -13.05 8.36
C SER A 113 -2.00 -14.52 8.68
N GLN A 114 -1.51 -14.89 9.86
CA GLN A 114 -1.71 -16.23 10.40
C GLN A 114 -3.13 -16.35 10.98
N GLY A 115 -4.04 -16.96 10.21
CA GLY A 115 -5.44 -17.15 10.63
C GLY A 115 -6.36 -15.99 10.22
N LYS A 116 -7.54 -15.92 10.86
CA LYS A 116 -8.54 -14.89 10.54
C LYS A 116 -8.17 -13.57 11.23
N LEU A 117 -7.90 -12.53 10.44
CA LEU A 117 -7.88 -11.14 10.91
C LEU A 117 -9.32 -10.63 11.04
N PRO A 118 -9.76 -10.19 12.23
CA PRO A 118 -10.95 -9.37 12.37
C PRO A 118 -10.90 -8.15 11.45
N ILE A 119 -12.06 -7.69 10.96
CA ILE A 119 -12.15 -6.51 10.07
C ILE A 119 -11.51 -5.29 10.73
N LYS A 120 -11.68 -5.12 12.05
CA LYS A 120 -11.07 -4.02 12.80
C LYS A 120 -9.56 -4.00 12.63
N ASP A 121 -8.90 -5.13 12.87
CA ASP A 121 -7.44 -5.26 12.79
C ASP A 121 -6.95 -5.06 11.34
N LEU A 122 -7.72 -5.55 10.36
CA LEU A 122 -7.44 -5.30 8.94
C LEU A 122 -7.50 -3.79 8.61
N MET A 123 -8.48 -3.07 9.16
CA MET A 123 -8.61 -1.63 8.96
C MET A 123 -7.50 -0.85 9.66
N GLU A 124 -7.10 -1.26 10.86
CA GLU A 124 -5.95 -0.68 11.56
C GLU A 124 -4.67 -0.81 10.72
N VAL A 125 -4.44 -1.96 10.07
CA VAL A 125 -3.30 -2.15 9.17
C VAL A 125 -3.44 -1.30 7.90
N TYR A 126 -4.63 -1.26 7.31
CA TYR A 126 -4.88 -0.51 6.09
C TYR A 126 -4.63 1.00 6.24
N GLN A 127 -4.90 1.57 7.42
CA GLN A 127 -4.64 2.98 7.72
C GLN A 127 -3.15 3.37 7.56
N TRP A 128 -2.22 2.42 7.63
CA TRP A 128 -0.80 2.65 7.41
C TRP A 128 -0.41 2.74 5.94
N ARG A 129 -1.30 2.38 5.01
CA ARG A 129 -0.99 2.37 3.57
C ARG A 129 -0.41 3.71 3.06
N PRO A 130 -0.95 4.90 3.38
CA PRO A 130 -0.40 6.17 2.88
C PRO A 130 1.02 6.46 3.39
N VAL A 131 1.32 6.04 4.61
CA VAL A 131 2.65 6.16 5.22
C VAL A 131 3.63 5.20 4.57
N ILE A 132 3.22 3.94 4.41
CA ILE A 132 4.04 2.92 3.76
C ILE A 132 4.31 3.34 2.32
N SER A 133 3.31 3.82 1.59
CA SER A 133 3.45 4.35 0.23
C SER A 133 4.51 5.45 0.15
N ASP A 134 4.45 6.46 1.04
CA ASP A 134 5.43 7.54 1.07
C ASP A 134 6.85 7.03 1.36
N TYR A 135 6.99 6.13 2.35
CA TYR A 135 8.26 5.47 2.67
C TYR A 135 8.82 4.72 1.46
N MET A 136 8.01 3.89 0.78
CA MET A 136 8.46 3.10 -0.37
C MET A 136 8.91 4.00 -1.53
N HIS A 137 8.16 5.07 -1.80
CA HIS A 137 8.55 6.08 -2.79
C HIS A 137 9.91 6.73 -2.47
N CYS A 138 10.13 7.09 -1.20
CA CYS A 138 11.41 7.63 -0.76
C CYS A 138 12.56 6.63 -0.94
N VAL A 139 12.33 5.35 -0.62
CA VAL A 139 13.32 4.28 -0.78
C VAL A 139 13.64 4.06 -2.27
N TRP A 140 12.64 3.91 -3.13
CA TRP A 140 12.85 3.66 -4.56
C TRP A 140 13.52 4.83 -5.27
N SER A 141 13.23 6.07 -4.87
CA SER A 141 13.90 7.26 -5.44
C SER A 141 15.43 7.23 -5.25
N LYS A 142 15.90 6.59 -4.18
CA LYS A 142 17.33 6.43 -3.86
C LYS A 142 17.95 5.16 -4.45
N HIS A 143 17.13 4.21 -4.89
CA HIS A 143 17.55 2.86 -5.27
C HIS A 143 16.91 2.40 -6.59
N GLN A 144 17.07 3.20 -7.66
CA GLN A 144 16.55 2.87 -8.99
C GLN A 144 17.13 1.56 -9.60
N ASN A 145 18.22 1.04 -9.05
CA ASN A 145 18.82 -0.21 -9.53
C ASN A 145 18.13 -1.45 -8.97
N VAL A 146 16.95 -1.34 -8.34
CA VAL A 146 16.20 -2.45 -7.71
C VAL A 146 14.83 -2.68 -8.37
N ILE A 147 14.77 -2.38 -9.66
CA ILE A 147 13.57 -2.47 -10.48
C ILE A 147 13.48 -3.85 -11.14
N LEU A 148 12.34 -4.52 -10.97
CA LEU A 148 12.05 -5.81 -11.57
C LEU A 148 11.25 -5.62 -12.87
N PRO A 149 11.43 -6.47 -13.89
CA PRO A 149 10.74 -6.31 -15.16
C PRO A 149 9.27 -6.74 -15.06
N LEU A 150 8.36 -5.96 -15.65
CA LEU A 150 6.99 -6.40 -15.88
C LEU A 150 6.95 -7.38 -17.05
N ARG A 151 6.76 -8.67 -16.75
CA ARG A 151 6.79 -9.75 -17.76
C ARG A 151 5.44 -10.02 -18.43
N VAL A 152 4.34 -9.50 -17.89
CA VAL A 152 2.99 -9.67 -18.44
C VAL A 152 2.55 -8.42 -19.22
N PRO A 153 1.88 -8.54 -20.37
CA PRO A 153 1.22 -7.41 -20.99
C PRO A 153 0.02 -7.00 -20.13
N VAL A 154 0.05 -5.77 -19.62
CA VAL A 154 -1.07 -5.18 -18.89
C VAL A 154 -1.97 -4.48 -19.89
N THR A 155 -3.17 -4.99 -20.07
CA THR A 155 -4.24 -4.26 -20.76
C THR A 155 -5.01 -3.47 -19.70
N GLN A 156 -5.17 -2.15 -19.92
CA GLN A 156 -6.07 -1.34 -19.09
C GLN A 156 -7.46 -1.97 -19.14
N LYS A 157 -7.90 -2.52 -18.00
CA LYS A 157 -9.28 -2.96 -17.81
C LYS A 157 -10.05 -1.83 -17.13
N ASP A 158 -11.27 -1.61 -17.59
CA ASP A 158 -12.15 -0.57 -17.08
C ASP A 158 -12.33 -0.68 -15.56
N ILE A 159 -12.28 0.48 -14.91
CA ILE A 159 -12.39 0.65 -13.47
C ILE A 159 -13.86 0.41 -13.08
N ASN A 160 -14.14 -0.69 -12.38
CA ASN A 160 -15.38 -0.80 -11.64
C ASN A 160 -15.17 -0.14 -10.27
N LEU A 161 -15.70 1.09 -10.13
CA LEU A 161 -15.77 1.80 -8.86
C LEU A 161 -16.69 1.02 -7.91
N ILE A 162 -16.11 0.37 -6.89
CA ILE A 162 -16.89 -0.16 -5.78
C ILE A 162 -17.16 1.01 -4.82
N ASN A 163 -18.44 1.36 -4.71
CA ASN A 163 -18.94 2.32 -3.72
C ASN A 163 -19.23 1.64 -2.37
N GLU A 164 -19.11 2.46 -1.31
CA GLU A 164 -19.68 2.36 0.05
C GLU A 164 -18.84 1.78 1.22
N ASN A 165 -18.40 2.75 2.06
CA ASN A 165 -18.62 2.95 3.51
C ASN A 165 -18.29 1.87 4.55
N ASN A 166 -17.28 2.17 5.39
CA ASN A 166 -17.42 2.49 6.83
C ASN A 166 -16.02 2.68 7.45
N PHE A 167 -15.54 3.93 7.54
CA PHE A 167 -14.30 4.24 8.26
C PHE A 167 -14.60 4.49 9.73
N ASN A 168 -13.95 3.72 10.60
CA ASN A 168 -13.90 4.00 12.03
C ASN A 168 -12.76 4.98 12.32
N ASP A 169 -13.05 5.98 13.15
CA ASP A 169 -12.12 6.97 13.69
C ASP A 169 -11.03 6.29 14.54
N SER A 170 -9.81 6.16 14.03
CA SER A 170 -8.59 6.32 14.84
C SER A 170 -7.32 6.21 14.01
N LEU A 171 -6.30 6.98 14.43
CA LEU A 171 -4.88 6.89 14.10
C LEU A 171 -4.37 7.35 12.72
N LEU A 172 -4.49 8.66 12.47
CA LEU A 172 -3.63 9.42 11.54
C LEU A 172 -2.42 10.08 12.25
N ASP A 173 -2.05 9.61 13.46
CA ASP A 173 -1.25 10.44 14.38
C ASP A 173 0.27 10.22 14.36
N THR A 174 0.77 9.24 13.61
CA THR A 174 2.16 8.75 13.75
C THR A 174 3.17 9.27 12.71
N HIS A 175 2.76 9.84 11.58
CA HIS A 175 3.68 10.20 10.48
C HIS A 175 3.56 11.61 9.94
N LYS A 176 4.70 12.17 9.49
CA LYS A 176 4.84 13.55 9.02
C LYS A 176 4.18 13.80 7.66
N PHE A 177 4.26 12.82 6.76
CA PHE A 177 3.74 12.89 5.40
C PHE A 177 2.95 11.63 5.07
N MET A 178 1.94 11.79 4.21
CA MET A 178 1.04 10.74 3.74
C MET A 178 0.84 10.90 2.24
N ARG A 179 1.05 9.81 1.47
CA ARG A 179 0.95 9.82 0.01
C ARG A 179 -0.33 9.12 -0.47
N PHE A 180 -1.00 9.76 -1.43
CA PHE A 180 -2.15 9.21 -2.17
C PHE A 180 -1.89 9.36 -3.67
N GLY A 181 -1.42 8.29 -4.29
CA GLY A 181 -0.98 8.31 -5.69
C GLY A 181 0.16 9.30 -5.89
N ASN A 182 -0.06 10.32 -6.72
CA ASN A 182 0.94 11.34 -7.03
C ASN A 182 0.97 12.53 -6.05
N VAL A 183 0.01 12.62 -5.13
CA VAL A 183 -0.10 13.75 -4.17
C VAL A 183 0.45 13.35 -2.80
N ILE A 184 1.19 14.26 -2.16
CA ILE A 184 1.66 14.12 -0.77
C ILE A 184 0.98 15.19 0.07
N PHE A 185 0.47 14.79 1.22
CA PHE A 185 -0.04 15.70 2.24
C PHE A 185 0.82 15.60 3.51
N THR A 186 1.03 16.73 4.14
CA THR A 186 1.50 16.84 5.52
C THR A 186 0.42 16.36 6.49
N LYS A 187 0.81 16.10 7.74
CA LYS A 187 -0.12 15.87 8.84
C LYS A 187 -1.19 16.97 8.96
N LYS A 188 -0.78 18.25 8.81
CA LYS A 188 -1.68 19.39 8.96
C LYS A 188 -2.74 19.42 7.86
N GLU A 189 -2.31 19.27 6.61
CA GLU A 189 -3.20 19.21 5.45
C GLU A 189 -4.19 18.04 5.58
N MET A 190 -3.72 16.85 6.00
CA MET A 190 -4.60 15.70 6.23
C MET A 190 -5.65 15.95 7.32
N LEU A 191 -5.28 16.61 8.42
CA LEU A 191 -6.21 17.00 9.48
C LEU A 191 -7.26 17.98 8.96
N THR A 192 -6.84 18.97 8.15
CA THR A 192 -7.77 19.91 7.51
C THR A 192 -8.73 19.19 6.56
N ILE A 193 -8.23 18.33 5.65
CA ILE A 193 -9.08 17.55 4.73
C ILE A 193 -10.11 16.76 5.53
N ARG A 194 -9.67 16.06 6.59
CA ARG A 194 -10.57 15.28 7.44
C ARG A 194 -11.69 16.14 8.02
N LEU A 195 -11.35 17.27 8.63
CA LEU A 195 -12.35 18.15 9.24
C LEU A 195 -13.31 18.76 8.19
N LEU A 196 -12.80 19.09 6.99
CA LEU A 196 -13.64 19.53 5.87
C LEU A 196 -14.63 18.44 5.45
N LEU A 197 -14.18 17.18 5.34
CA LEU A 197 -15.04 16.04 5.02
C LEU A 197 -16.07 15.76 6.12
N SER A 198 -15.74 16.06 7.38
CA SER A 198 -16.68 16.06 8.51
C SER A 198 -17.59 17.29 8.57
N GLN A 199 -17.64 18.10 7.50
CA GLN A 199 -18.48 19.29 7.36
C GLN A 199 -18.16 20.44 8.34
N CYS A 200 -16.96 20.46 8.92
CA CYS A 200 -16.50 21.61 9.70
C CYS A 200 -16.23 22.80 8.76
N LYS A 201 -16.66 23.99 9.17
CA LYS A 201 -16.37 25.24 8.46
C LYS A 201 -14.90 25.63 8.67
N VAL A 202 -14.30 26.34 7.71
CA VAL A 202 -12.90 26.81 7.80
C VAL A 202 -12.60 27.55 9.12
N LYS A 203 -13.55 28.36 9.61
CA LYS A 203 -13.44 29.03 10.91
C LYS A 203 -13.31 28.07 12.09
N GLU A 204 -14.08 26.97 12.09
CA GLU A 204 -14.07 25.94 13.13
C GLU A 204 -12.76 25.16 13.08
N ILE A 205 -12.30 24.84 11.86
CA ILE A 205 -11.01 24.18 11.64
C ILE A 205 -9.86 25.04 12.16
N SER A 206 -9.85 26.33 11.82
CA SER A 206 -8.79 27.26 12.27
C SER A 206 -8.73 27.35 13.79
N ALA A 207 -9.89 27.33 14.46
CA ALA A 207 -9.98 27.29 15.91
C ALA A 207 -9.46 25.96 16.50
N ILE A 208 -9.81 24.81 15.91
CA ILE A 208 -9.33 23.48 16.33
C ILE A 208 -7.80 23.38 16.18
N GLN A 209 -7.25 23.91 15.09
CA GLN A 209 -5.82 23.83 14.79
C GLN A 209 -4.99 24.96 15.41
N GLY A 210 -5.63 25.94 16.06
CA GLY A 210 -4.94 27.05 16.72
C GLY A 210 -4.23 27.99 15.75
N CYS A 211 -4.81 28.23 14.56
CA CYS A 211 -4.25 29.15 13.55
C CYS A 211 -5.32 30.10 12.99
N SER A 212 -4.92 31.05 12.13
CA SER A 212 -5.85 32.00 11.50
C SER A 212 -6.61 31.39 10.33
N GLU A 213 -7.84 31.83 10.08
CA GLU A 213 -8.63 31.42 8.90
C GLU A 213 -7.90 31.60 7.58
N ASP A 214 -7.15 32.70 7.42
CA ASP A 214 -6.42 32.99 6.18
C ASP A 214 -5.25 32.03 5.96
N ALA A 215 -4.64 31.52 7.05
CA ALA A 215 -3.60 30.50 6.96
C ALA A 215 -4.19 29.16 6.49
N GLU A 216 -5.34 28.73 7.03
CA GLU A 216 -6.05 27.54 6.56
C GLU A 216 -6.51 27.66 5.10
N LYS A 217 -7.04 28.82 4.69
CA LYS A 217 -7.44 29.07 3.29
C LYS A 217 -6.26 29.02 2.33
N LYS A 218 -5.11 29.58 2.73
CA LYS A 218 -3.90 29.58 1.90
C LYS A 218 -3.34 28.17 1.70
N GLU A 219 -3.55 27.27 2.65
CA GLU A 219 -3.13 25.87 2.56
C GLU A 219 -3.92 25.06 1.50
N PHE A 220 -5.09 25.55 1.04
CA PHE A 220 -5.95 24.88 0.03
C PHE A 220 -6.12 25.63 -1.29
N LEU A 221 -5.60 26.86 -1.40
CA LEU A 221 -5.52 27.56 -2.68
C LEU A 221 -4.27 27.07 -3.44
N ILE A 222 -4.43 25.93 -4.11
CA ILE A 222 -3.55 25.50 -5.21
C ILE A 222 -4.00 26.20 -6.49
#